data_AF-A0A820MBV3-F1
#
_entry.id   AF-A0A820MBV3-F1
#
_cell.length_a   1.000
_cell.length_b   1.000
_cell.length_c   1.000
_cell.angle_alpha   90.00
_cell.angle_beta   90.00
_cell.angle_gamma   90.00
#
_symmetry.space_group_name_H-M   'P 1'
#
loop_
_entity.id
_entity.type
_entity.pdbx_description
1 polymer ?
#
loop_
_entity_poly.entity_id
_entity_poly.type
_entity_poly.pdbx_seq_one_letter_code
_entity_poly.pdbx_strand_id
1 'polypeptide(L)'
;KGYLIMPTILDLKFALKEVTAYFGLFILIIGIIGGILNVIIFTTLKTFRETTCAFYLTFASLVGMGQLLTALFVRILSDGFSIDPRSMLWFCKTYFFASNWCLSVWLTSMCLATIDQVL
;
A
#
# COMPACT_ATOMS: atom_id res chain seq x y z
N LYS A 1 -18.57 31.09 21.17
CA LYS A 1 -18.55 30.26 19.92
C LYS A 1 -17.44 29.20 19.90
N GLY A 2 -16.29 29.36 20.57
CA GLY A 2 -15.23 28.33 20.59
C GLY A 2 -15.50 27.07 21.42
N TYR A 3 -16.33 27.13 22.46
CA TYR A 3 -16.55 26.01 23.40
C TYR A 3 -17.39 24.84 22.84
N LEU A 4 -18.23 25.07 21.82
CA LEU A 4 -19.07 24.03 21.19
C LEU A 4 -18.37 23.28 20.05
N ILE A 5 -17.25 23.82 19.54
CA ILE A 5 -16.49 23.25 18.41
C ILE A 5 -15.55 22.14 18.93
N MET A 6 -15.05 22.29 20.15
CA MET A 6 -14.13 21.35 20.79
C MET A 6 -14.71 19.92 20.99
N PRO A 7 -15.96 19.71 21.43
CA PRO A 7 -16.54 18.37 21.55
C PRO A 7 -16.79 17.70 20.19
N THR A 8 -17.27 18.45 19.18
CA THR A 8 -17.53 17.90 17.85
C THR A 8 -16.26 17.43 17.12
N ILE A 9 -15.14 18.13 17.34
CA ILE A 9 -13.84 17.70 16.82
C ILE A 9 -13.36 16.41 17.51
N LEU A 10 -13.66 16.23 18.80
CA LEU A 10 -13.24 15.05 19.56
C LEU A 10 -13.98 13.80 19.07
N ASP A 11 -15.30 13.88 18.89
CA ASP A 11 -16.12 12.79 18.37
C ASP A 11 -15.70 12.38 16.95
N LEU A 12 -15.43 13.37 16.09
CA LEU A 12 -14.96 13.12 14.72
C LEU A 12 -13.60 12.41 14.72
N LYS A 13 -12.66 12.84 15.57
CA LYS A 13 -11.34 12.19 15.69
C LYS A 13 -11.45 10.76 16.18
N PHE A 14 -12.36 10.50 17.12
CA PHE A 14 -12.59 9.16 17.64
C PHE A 14 -13.18 8.24 16.56
N ALA A 15 -14.20 8.70 15.83
CA ALA A 15 -14.78 7.94 14.72
C ALA A 15 -13.77 7.66 13.60
N LEU A 16 -12.94 8.65 13.23
CA LEU A 16 -11.91 8.47 12.21
C LEU A 16 -10.84 7.46 12.64
N LYS A 17 -10.48 7.42 13.92
CA LYS A 17 -9.51 6.46 14.46
C LYS A 17 -10.01 5.02 14.30
N GLU A 18 -11.26 4.76 14.68
CA GLU A 18 -11.86 3.43 14.55
C GLU A 18 -12.01 3.03 13.09
N VAL A 19 -12.50 3.94 12.23
CA VAL A 19 -12.62 3.69 10.78
C VAL A 19 -11.25 3.38 10.17
N THR A 20 -10.21 4.15 10.49
CA THR A 20 -8.87 3.95 9.93
C THR A 20 -8.27 2.62 10.41
N ALA A 21 -8.51 2.22 11.66
CA ALA A 21 -8.04 0.95 12.19
C ALA A 21 -8.77 -0.25 11.55
N TYR A 22 -10.10 -0.30 11.60
CA TYR A 22 -10.88 -1.43 11.06
C TYR A 22 -10.80 -1.51 9.54
N PHE A 23 -11.00 -0.39 8.85
CA PHE A 23 -10.95 -0.34 7.40
C PHE A 23 -9.52 -0.55 6.88
N GLY A 24 -8.52 0.00 7.57
CA GLY A 24 -7.11 -0.22 7.25
C GLY A 24 -6.72 -1.70 7.36
N LEU A 25 -7.15 -2.39 8.42
CA LEU A 25 -6.90 -3.82 8.59
C LEU A 25 -7.61 -4.66 7.53
N PHE A 26 -8.85 -4.31 7.19
CA PHE A 26 -9.61 -4.97 6.14
C PHE A 26 -8.95 -4.84 4.76
N ILE A 27 -8.54 -3.61 4.39
CA ILE A 27 -7.79 -3.35 3.15
C ILE A 27 -6.48 -4.16 3.14
N LEU A 28 -5.78 -4.24 4.27
CA LEU A 28 -4.52 -4.98 4.36
C LEU A 28 -4.75 -6.47 4.08
N ILE A 29 -5.77 -7.08 4.68
CA ILE A 29 -6.09 -8.50 4.46
C ILE A 29 -6.45 -8.75 2.98
N ILE A 30 -7.35 -7.95 2.42
CA ILE A 30 -7.76 -8.10 1.01
C ILE A 30 -6.58 -7.85 0.06
N GLY A 31 -5.76 -6.84 0.34
CA GLY A 31 -4.58 -6.51 -0.45
C GLY A 31 -3.56 -7.64 -0.47
N ILE A 32 -3.33 -8.29 0.68
CA ILE A 32 -2.46 -9.48 0.77
C ILE A 32 -3.03 -10.63 -0.04
N ILE A 33 -4.31 -10.96 0.16
CA ILE A 33 -4.96 -12.07 -0.55
C ILE A 33 -4.93 -11.84 -2.07
N GLY A 34 -5.31 -10.63 -2.51
CA GLY A 34 -5.33 -10.27 -3.93
C GLY A 34 -3.97 -10.34 -4.59
N GLY A 35 -2.91 -9.89 -3.91
CA GLY A 35 -1.58 -9.97 -4.50
C GLY A 35 -0.95 -11.37 -4.44
N ILE A 36 -1.26 -12.20 -3.44
CA ILE A 36 -0.91 -13.64 -3.45
C ILE A 36 -1.59 -14.32 -4.64
N LEU A 37 -2.88 -14.05 -4.87
CA LEU A 37 -3.62 -14.56 -6.02
C LEU A 37 -2.99 -14.12 -7.34
N ASN A 38 -2.60 -12.84 -7.49
CA ASN A 38 -1.90 -12.36 -8.68
C ASN A 38 -0.59 -13.12 -8.93
N VAL A 39 0.24 -13.30 -7.90
CA VAL A 39 1.50 -14.05 -8.03
C VAL A 39 1.22 -15.51 -8.43
N ILE A 40 0.24 -16.17 -7.80
CA ILE A 40 -0.13 -17.55 -8.13
C ILE A 40 -0.61 -17.63 -9.58
N ILE A 41 -1.49 -16.74 -10.03
CA ILE A 41 -2.03 -16.74 -11.41
C ILE A 41 -0.90 -16.57 -12.43
N PHE A 42 -0.02 -15.58 -12.23
CA PHE A 42 1.11 -15.34 -13.13
C PHE A 42 2.15 -16.47 -13.14
N THR A 43 2.32 -17.18 -12.01
CA THR A 43 3.27 -18.30 -11.93
C THR A 43 2.69 -19.61 -12.47
N THR A 44 1.37 -19.80 -12.35
CA THR A 44 0.69 -21.07 -12.67
C THR A 44 0.31 -21.19 -14.13
N LEU A 45 -0.06 -20.09 -14.80
CA LEU A 45 -0.44 -20.14 -16.21
C LEU A 45 0.81 -20.23 -17.11
N LYS A 46 0.94 -21.35 -17.82
CA LYS A 46 2.01 -21.60 -18.81
C LYS A 46 2.12 -20.49 -19.87
N THR A 47 0.99 -19.90 -20.27
CA THR A 47 0.89 -18.79 -21.23
C THR A 47 1.57 -17.51 -20.74
N PHE A 48 1.62 -17.27 -19.43
CA PHE A 48 2.26 -16.09 -18.84
C PHE A 48 3.76 -16.31 -18.55
N ARG A 49 4.23 -17.56 -18.57
CA ARG A 49 5.64 -17.91 -18.33
C ARG A 49 6.58 -17.59 -19.49
N GLU A 50 6.05 -17.42 -20.70
CA GLU A 50 6.82 -17.05 -21.90
C GLU A 50 6.83 -15.56 -22.17
N THR A 51 5.87 -14.80 -21.63
CA THR A 51 5.75 -13.36 -21.89
C THR A 51 6.47 -12.54 -20.81
N THR A 52 7.38 -11.68 -21.24
CA THR A 52 8.09 -10.72 -20.39
C THR A 52 7.13 -9.76 -19.68
N CYS A 53 5.99 -9.40 -20.28
CA CYS A 53 4.92 -8.60 -19.68
C CYS A 53 4.43 -9.14 -18.32
N ALA A 54 4.18 -10.44 -18.22
CA ALA A 54 3.65 -11.06 -17.00
C ALA A 54 4.60 -10.90 -15.82
N PHE A 55 5.90 -10.98 -16.08
CA PHE A 55 6.95 -10.80 -15.09
C PHE A 55 6.96 -9.35 -14.57
N TYR A 56 6.85 -8.36 -15.47
CA TYR A 56 6.75 -6.95 -15.08
C TYR A 56 5.48 -6.67 -14.25
N LEU A 57 4.33 -7.23 -14.62
CA LEU A 57 3.08 -7.08 -13.87
C LEU A 57 3.10 -7.77 -12.51
N THR A 58 3.78 -8.92 -12.40
CA THR A 58 3.99 -9.61 -11.12
C THR A 58 4.88 -8.79 -10.21
N PHE A 59 5.98 -8.25 -10.75
CA PHE A 59 6.89 -7.39 -9.99
C PHE A 59 6.19 -6.09 -9.55
N ALA A 60 5.41 -5.47 -10.43
CA ALA A 60 4.57 -4.31 -10.10
C ALA A 60 3.60 -4.63 -8.95
N SER A 61 2.93 -5.78 -9.01
CA SER A 61 2.00 -6.21 -7.97
C SER A 61 2.70 -6.44 -6.62
N LEU A 62 3.88 -7.08 -6.61
CA LEU A 62 4.67 -7.29 -5.39
C LEU A 62 5.14 -5.98 -4.76
N VAL A 63 5.63 -5.07 -5.59
CA VAL A 63 6.06 -3.72 -5.19
C VAL A 63 4.86 -2.94 -4.62
N GLY A 64 3.72 -2.98 -5.30
CA GLY A 64 2.46 -2.40 -4.83
C GLY A 64 1.99 -2.98 -3.48
N MET A 65 2.08 -4.30 -3.27
CA MET A 65 1.78 -4.94 -1.98
C MET A 65 2.72 -4.45 -0.88
N GLY A 66 4.02 -4.35 -1.16
CA GLY A 66 5.01 -3.83 -0.20
C GLY A 66 4.72 -2.39 0.21
N GLN A 67 4.31 -1.54 -0.74
CA GLN A 67 3.90 -0.17 -0.43
C GLN A 67 2.64 -0.14 0.42
N LEU A 68 1.65 -0.95 0.05
CA LEU A 68 0.37 -1.03 0.73
C LEU A 68 0.57 -1.50 2.18
N LEU A 69 1.38 -2.54 2.39
CA LEU A 69 1.79 -3.02 3.70
C LEU A 69 2.48 -1.90 4.49
N THR A 70 3.52 -1.29 3.95
CA THR A 70 4.32 -0.30 4.70
C THR A 70 3.52 0.97 5.01
N ALA A 71 2.74 1.49 4.06
CA ALA A 71 1.97 2.72 4.25
C ALA A 71 0.77 2.54 5.19
N LEU A 72 0.00 1.46 5.02
CA LEU A 72 -1.13 1.17 5.91
C LEU A 72 -0.64 0.78 7.30
N PHE A 73 0.43 0.00 7.41
CA PHE A 73 0.97 -0.40 8.71
C PHE A 73 1.45 0.81 9.53
N VAL A 74 2.13 1.76 8.89
CA VAL A 74 2.53 3.02 9.55
C VAL A 74 1.33 3.87 9.94
N ARG A 75 0.27 3.93 9.12
CA ARG A 75 -0.98 4.62 9.48
C ARG A 75 -1.71 3.93 10.65
N ILE A 76 -1.82 2.61 10.64
CA ILE A 76 -2.47 1.86 11.72
C ILE A 76 -1.71 2.04 13.04
N LEU A 77 -0.37 2.06 13.00
CA LEU A 77 0.46 2.33 14.18
C LEU A 77 0.28 3.77 14.72
N SER A 78 0.37 4.76 13.83
CA SER A 78 0.30 6.18 14.22
C SER A 78 -1.11 6.62 14.59
N ASP A 79 -2.10 6.35 13.74
CA ASP A 79 -3.49 6.78 13.98
C ASP A 79 -4.24 5.81 14.90
N GLY A 80 -4.04 4.50 14.74
CA GLY A 80 -4.76 3.47 15.50
C GLY A 80 -4.17 3.20 16.88
N PHE A 81 -2.85 3.07 17.00
CA PHE A 81 -2.17 2.78 18.27
C PHE A 81 -1.56 3.99 18.96
N SER A 82 -1.58 5.18 18.33
CA SER A 82 -0.92 6.39 18.85
C SER A 82 0.58 6.19 19.13
N ILE A 83 1.20 5.24 18.42
CA ILE A 83 2.65 5.01 18.43
C ILE A 83 3.18 5.70 17.19
N ASP A 84 4.07 6.69 17.35
CA ASP A 84 4.69 7.38 16.21
C ASP A 84 6.01 6.72 15.79
N PRO A 85 6.00 5.75 14.86
CA PRO A 85 7.24 5.20 14.29
C PRO A 85 8.03 6.26 13.51
N ARG A 86 7.39 7.39 13.16
CA ARG A 86 8.04 8.56 12.54
C ARG A 86 8.92 9.36 13.51
N SER A 87 8.79 9.13 14.81
CA SER A 87 9.69 9.72 15.82
C SER A 87 11.15 9.33 15.54
N MET A 88 11.37 8.13 14.98
CA MET A 88 12.69 7.71 14.52
C MET A 88 13.00 8.30 13.14
N LEU A 89 13.87 9.31 13.10
CA LEU A 89 14.33 10.01 11.88
C LEU A 89 14.76 9.05 10.76
N TRP A 90 15.42 7.95 11.13
CA TRP A 90 15.89 6.94 10.18
C TRP A 90 14.72 6.21 9.50
N PHE A 91 13.70 5.83 10.26
CA PHE A 91 12.52 5.16 9.74
C PHE A 91 11.70 6.08 8.85
N CYS A 92 11.52 7.35 9.24
CA CYS A 92 10.78 8.33 8.44
C CYS A 92 11.44 8.59 7.08
N LYS A 93 12.78 8.72 7.05
CA LYS A 93 13.54 8.95 5.80
C LYS A 93 13.50 7.72 4.88
N THR A 94 13.71 6.53 5.44
CA THR A 94 13.65 5.26 4.69
C THR A 94 12.23 5.01 4.17
N TYR A 95 11.20 5.31 4.95
CA TYR A 95 9.80 5.19 4.53
C TYR A 95 9.49 6.09 3.32
N PHE A 96 9.87 7.37 3.39
CA PHE A 96 9.61 8.31 2.30
C PHE A 96 10.38 7.92 1.02
N PHE A 97 11.64 7.52 1.18
CA PHE A 97 12.45 7.03 0.06
C PHE A 97 11.86 5.76 -0.56
N ALA A 98 11.53 4.77 0.27
CA ALA A 98 10.94 3.51 -0.17
C ALA A 98 9.60 3.75 -0.89
N SER A 99 8.73 4.62 -0.36
CA SER A 99 7.45 4.91 -0.99
C SER A 99 7.59 5.58 -2.36
N ASN A 100 8.54 6.51 -2.52
CA ASN A 100 8.79 7.16 -3.82
C ASN A 100 9.41 6.19 -4.82
N TRP A 101 10.35 5.36 -4.37
CA TRP A 101 10.96 4.31 -5.19
C TRP A 101 9.90 3.33 -5.70
N CYS A 102 9.01 2.90 -4.82
CA CYS A 102 7.94 1.96 -5.10
C CYS A 102 6.97 2.50 -6.17
N LEU A 103 6.58 3.78 -6.06
CA LEU A 103 5.77 4.49 -7.07
C LEU A 103 6.46 4.53 -8.44
N SER A 104 7.74 4.89 -8.48
CA SER A 104 8.51 4.93 -9.73
C SER A 104 8.61 3.56 -10.38
N VAL A 105 8.88 2.51 -9.60
CA VAL A 105 8.96 1.13 -10.10
C VAL A 105 7.60 0.63 -10.59
N TRP A 106 6.51 1.00 -9.90
CA TRP A 106 5.16 0.64 -10.32
C TRP A 106 4.79 1.30 -11.66
N LEU A 107 5.13 2.59 -11.81
CA LEU A 107 4.87 3.32 -13.06
C LEU A 107 5.70 2.75 -14.23
N THR A 108 6.99 2.50 -14.01
CA THR A 108 7.85 1.97 -15.07
C THR A 108 7.44 0.57 -15.49
N SER A 109 7.13 -0.31 -14.53
CA SER A 109 6.66 -1.67 -14.84
C SER A 109 5.34 -1.67 -15.62
N MET A 110 4.40 -0.79 -15.30
CA MET A 110 3.17 -0.61 -16.09
C MET A 110 3.47 -0.13 -17.51
N CYS A 111 4.35 0.86 -17.68
CA CYS A 111 4.75 1.33 -19.01
C CYS A 111 5.44 0.23 -19.83
N LEU A 112 6.38 -0.51 -19.23
CA LEU A 112 7.04 -1.63 -19.90
C LEU A 112 6.04 -2.74 -20.26
N ALA A 113 5.09 -3.05 -19.39
CA ALA A 113 4.04 -4.03 -19.66
C ALA A 113 3.15 -3.63 -20.86
N THR A 114 2.82 -2.34 -20.98
CA THR A 114 2.06 -1.84 -22.14
C THR A 114 2.87 -1.87 -23.44
N ILE A 115 4.17 -1.59 -23.38
CA ILE A 115 5.04 -1.66 -24.56
C ILE A 115 5.18 -3.11 -25.03
N ASP A 116 5.36 -4.05 -24.09
CA ASP A 116 5.48 -5.49 -24.38
C ASP A 116 4.17 -6.09 -24.92
N GLN A 117 3.01 -5.51 -24.59
CA GLN A 117 1.72 -5.93 -25.16
C GLN A 117 1.46 -5.37 -26.57
N VAL A 118 2.13 -4.28 -26.96
CA VAL A 118 1.96 -3.64 -28.26
C VAL A 118 2.95 -4.17 -29.30
N LEU A 119 4.11 -4.66 -28.86
CA LEU A 119 5.15 -5.24 -29.71
C LEU A 119 4.87 -6.72 -30.04
#